data_AF-A0A6P0SSF2-F1
#
_entry.id   AF-A0A6P0SSF2-F1
#
_cell.length_a   1.000
_cell.length_b   1.000
_cell.length_c   1.000
_cell.angle_alpha   90.00
_cell.angle_beta   90.00
_cell.angle_gamma   90.00
#
_symmetry.space_group_name_H-M   'P 1'
#
loop_
_entity.id
_entity.type
_entity.pdbx_description
1 polymer ?
#
loop_
_entity_poly.entity_id
_entity_poly.type
_entity_poly.pdbx_seq_one_letter_code
_entity_poly.pdbx_strand_id
1 'polypeptide(L)'
;MKPLQLLIGLCLGIVILIIPPTQLQPSPLDPLQTLAVQLDGRKKPLDTVARETVAKIHGSTNYRLENNQSLNYLQTYLSLWFNNRDWNQEPFILLTYRPLKEKIGLDLERKYFSFAELVSSNLGTIVLEANQKEADNIELTRDEREALTIEDRLALMLRTVGTDTLPLVPHPSDSKGTWVSILQSQQYYTNEQITPLQQSYQTLKQAYRLDPLLTNVEVGQVAEKLHQQLAALSPEIYPKDSVLQREVNFSSFRPFSKAWKIYAIALLVLLLGLSVKQFDLYSCAVGIFLTGLFIQGYGFITRMEIAGRPPVTNMYESVVWVGFGIAAIALVFELIYRAKYYLLAAAPLSILCLLLADSLPAVLDPSIAPLVPVLRDNFWLSIHVPTITLSYASFALAMGLGHIILGHYLVAPQSFQRISHLSKFNYRVLQIGVLLLTTGIILGGIWAHFSWGRFWGWDPKETWALIALMCYIVPLHGRLVGWLADFGMAVISVVCFNAVLMAWYGVNFVLGTGLHSYGFSTGGSELIVG
;
A
#
# COMPACT_ATOMS: atom_id res chain seq x y z
N MET A 1 5.60 -18.21 29.86
CA MET A 1 4.41 -17.40 29.51
C MET A 1 3.25 -17.91 30.33
N LYS A 2 2.41 -17.02 30.86
CA LYS A 2 1.21 -17.39 31.62
C LYS A 2 0.00 -17.43 30.68
N PRO A 3 -0.71 -18.57 30.53
CA PRO A 3 -1.72 -18.76 29.49
C PRO A 3 -2.92 -17.82 29.65
N LEU A 4 -3.36 -17.56 30.89
CA LEU A 4 -4.47 -16.64 31.18
C LEU A 4 -4.16 -15.20 30.72
N GLN A 5 -2.94 -14.72 30.96
CA GLN A 5 -2.55 -13.36 30.57
C GLN A 5 -2.35 -13.21 29.07
N LEU A 6 -1.88 -14.28 28.41
CA LEU A 6 -1.84 -14.35 26.95
C LEU A 6 -3.24 -14.24 26.36
N LEU A 7 -4.20 -14.98 26.92
CA LEU A 7 -5.61 -14.93 26.51
C LEU A 7 -6.20 -13.53 26.72
N ILE A 8 -5.94 -12.91 27.88
CA ILE A 8 -6.36 -11.52 28.15
C ILE A 8 -5.77 -10.56 27.10
N GLY A 9 -4.48 -10.69 26.76
CA GLY A 9 -3.84 -9.88 25.73
C GLY A 9 -4.48 -10.06 24.34
N LEU A 10 -4.80 -11.29 23.96
CA LEU A 10 -5.52 -11.59 22.72
C LEU A 10 -6.92 -10.95 22.72
N CYS A 11 -7.68 -11.12 23.80
CA CYS A 11 -9.00 -10.51 23.97
C CYS A 11 -8.92 -8.98 23.90
N LEU A 12 -7.95 -8.34 24.56
CA LEU A 12 -7.75 -6.89 24.50
C LEU A 12 -7.44 -6.44 23.08
N GLY A 13 -6.54 -7.14 22.38
CA GLY A 13 -6.23 -6.88 20.97
C GLY A 13 -7.49 -6.98 20.08
N ILE A 14 -8.36 -7.95 20.33
CA ILE A 14 -9.62 -8.12 19.60
C ILE A 14 -10.63 -7.04 19.96
N VAL A 15 -10.74 -6.62 21.22
CA VAL A 15 -11.63 -5.51 21.62
C VAL A 15 -11.24 -4.21 20.92
N ILE A 16 -9.93 -3.95 20.73
CA ILE A 16 -9.43 -2.80 19.96
C ILE A 16 -9.86 -2.87 18.48
N LEU A 17 -10.11 -4.06 17.92
CA LEU A 17 -10.65 -4.24 16.57
C LEU A 17 -12.15 -3.95 16.47
N ILE A 18 -12.91 -4.17 17.55
CA ILE A 18 -14.39 -4.11 17.62
C ILE A 18 -14.91 -2.68 17.85
N ILE A 19 -14.06 -1.65 17.73
CA ILE A 19 -14.54 -0.26 17.66
C ILE A 19 -14.65 0.18 16.19
N PRO A 20 -15.74 -0.13 15.46
CA PRO A 20 -16.38 0.87 14.63
C PRO A 20 -17.35 1.66 15.52
N PRO A 21 -17.23 2.99 15.63
CA PRO A 21 -18.37 3.78 16.03
C PRO A 21 -19.48 3.52 15.01
N THR A 22 -20.60 2.97 15.48
CA THR A 22 -21.93 3.03 14.85
C THR A 22 -21.93 2.98 13.32
N GLN A 23 -22.19 1.81 12.73
CA GLN A 23 -22.89 1.77 11.43
C GLN A 23 -24.31 2.29 11.68
N LEU A 24 -24.39 3.62 11.73
CA LEU A 24 -25.58 4.42 11.49
C LEU A 24 -26.21 3.92 10.18
N GLN A 25 -27.53 3.84 10.19
CA GLN A 25 -28.47 3.49 9.11
C GLN A 25 -27.90 3.21 7.71
N PRO A 26 -28.34 2.12 7.04
CA PRO A 26 -27.91 1.81 5.67
C PRO A 26 -28.07 3.05 4.78
N SER A 27 -26.99 3.41 4.09
CA SER A 27 -27.02 4.56 3.20
C SER A 27 -27.85 4.19 1.98
N PRO A 28 -28.70 5.10 1.45
CA PRO A 28 -29.32 4.90 0.14
C PRO A 28 -28.30 4.67 -1.00
N LEU A 29 -27.02 4.95 -0.74
CA LEU A 29 -25.90 4.74 -1.66
C LEU A 29 -25.24 3.37 -1.58
N ASP A 30 -25.56 2.54 -0.59
CA ASP A 30 -24.90 1.25 -0.40
C ASP A 30 -24.96 0.35 -1.66
N PRO A 31 -26.08 0.27 -2.40
CA PRO A 31 -26.13 -0.51 -3.65
C PRO A 31 -25.17 -0.02 -4.74
N LEU A 32 -24.78 1.27 -4.72
CA LEU A 32 -23.82 1.80 -5.69
C LEU A 32 -22.38 1.37 -5.36
N GLN A 33 -22.05 1.07 -4.10
CA GLN A 33 -20.68 0.70 -3.71
C GLN A 33 -20.19 -0.54 -4.47
N THR A 34 -21.07 -1.53 -4.67
CA THR A 34 -20.79 -2.79 -5.35
C THR A 34 -21.14 -2.78 -6.84
N LEU A 35 -21.34 -1.61 -7.47
CA LEU A 35 -21.38 -1.55 -8.92
C LEU A 35 -20.03 -1.93 -9.50
N ALA A 36 -19.99 -2.92 -10.39
CA ALA A 36 -18.75 -3.34 -11.03
C ALA A 36 -18.36 -2.34 -12.12
N VAL A 37 -17.11 -1.88 -12.07
CA VAL A 37 -16.50 -1.03 -13.09
C VAL A 37 -15.26 -1.73 -13.63
N GLN A 38 -15.07 -1.76 -14.95
CA GLN A 38 -13.86 -2.30 -15.54
C GLN A 38 -12.83 -1.19 -15.84
N LEU A 39 -11.80 -1.07 -15.00
CA LEU A 39 -10.68 -0.14 -15.24
C LEU A 39 -9.37 -0.92 -15.29
N ASP A 40 -8.50 -0.56 -16.24
CA ASP A 40 -7.20 -1.20 -16.47
C ASP A 40 -7.30 -2.72 -16.66
N GLY A 41 -8.41 -3.20 -17.23
CA GLY A 41 -8.68 -4.63 -17.42
C GLY A 41 -9.11 -5.38 -16.14
N ARG A 42 -9.23 -4.71 -15.00
CA ARG A 42 -9.74 -5.29 -13.74
C ARG A 42 -11.17 -4.82 -13.47
N LYS A 43 -12.03 -5.75 -13.04
CA LYS A 43 -13.38 -5.48 -12.57
C LYS A 43 -13.30 -5.15 -11.07
N LYS A 44 -13.53 -3.90 -10.69
CA LYS A 44 -13.44 -3.39 -9.30
C LYS A 44 -14.77 -2.72 -8.89
N PRO A 45 -15.13 -2.73 -7.61
CA PRO A 45 -16.33 -2.04 -7.14
C PRO A 45 -16.18 -0.52 -7.31
N LEU A 46 -17.29 0.17 -7.55
CA LEU A 46 -17.34 1.63 -7.64
C LEU A 46 -16.85 2.31 -6.35
N ASP A 47 -16.98 1.65 -5.18
CA ASP A 47 -16.35 2.10 -3.93
C ASP A 47 -14.84 2.34 -4.09
N THR A 48 -14.13 1.35 -4.64
CA THR A 48 -12.69 1.42 -4.88
C THR A 48 -12.39 2.50 -5.90
N VAL A 49 -13.12 2.54 -7.03
CA VAL A 49 -12.93 3.57 -8.07
C VAL A 49 -13.06 4.96 -7.50
N ALA A 50 -14.14 5.21 -6.74
CA ALA A 50 -14.43 6.49 -6.13
C ALA A 50 -13.34 6.90 -5.13
N ARG A 51 -12.94 5.96 -4.27
CA ARG A 51 -11.89 6.18 -3.26
C ARG A 51 -10.55 6.49 -3.91
N GLU A 52 -10.10 5.68 -4.86
CA GLU A 52 -8.82 5.85 -5.58
C GLU A 52 -8.82 7.18 -6.35
N THR A 53 -9.90 7.47 -7.09
CA THR A 53 -10.01 8.67 -7.93
C THR A 53 -9.98 9.95 -7.09
N VAL A 54 -10.83 10.03 -6.06
CA VAL A 54 -10.90 11.22 -5.21
C VAL A 54 -9.61 11.41 -4.42
N ALA A 55 -9.02 10.33 -3.90
CA ALA A 55 -7.73 10.41 -3.20
C ALA A 55 -6.58 10.82 -4.15
N LYS A 56 -6.57 10.38 -5.42
CA LYS A 56 -5.51 10.76 -6.38
C LYS A 56 -5.59 12.25 -6.77
N ILE A 57 -6.80 12.79 -6.97
CA ILE A 57 -6.99 14.21 -7.34
C ILE A 57 -6.84 15.14 -6.14
N HIS A 58 -7.54 14.84 -5.03
CA HIS A 58 -7.67 15.71 -3.86
C HIS A 58 -6.69 15.36 -2.73
N GLY A 59 -6.11 14.17 -2.70
CA GLY A 59 -5.23 13.71 -1.61
C GLY A 59 -5.95 13.27 -0.33
N SER A 60 -7.28 13.34 -0.27
CA SER A 60 -8.11 12.91 0.86
C SER A 60 -9.37 12.22 0.37
N THR A 61 -9.87 11.25 1.14
CA THR A 61 -11.15 10.56 0.85
C THR A 61 -12.37 11.33 1.34
N ASN A 62 -12.19 12.49 1.97
CA ASN A 62 -13.27 13.39 2.37
C ASN A 62 -12.98 14.77 1.80
N TYR A 63 -14.00 15.40 1.24
CA TYR A 63 -13.96 16.75 0.69
C TYR A 63 -14.88 17.65 1.51
N ARG A 64 -14.37 18.82 1.95
CA ARG A 64 -15.15 19.81 2.69
C ARG A 64 -15.53 20.95 1.77
N LEU A 65 -16.82 21.18 1.65
CA LEU A 65 -17.41 22.27 0.88
C LEU A 65 -17.28 23.61 1.61
N GLU A 66 -17.40 24.71 0.87
CA GLU A 66 -17.37 26.07 1.42
C GLU A 66 -18.44 26.32 2.49
N ASN A 67 -19.59 25.66 2.37
CA ASN A 67 -20.69 25.71 3.35
C ASN A 67 -20.45 24.84 4.61
N ASN A 68 -19.21 24.36 4.82
CA ASN A 68 -18.80 23.44 5.89
C ASN A 68 -19.44 22.04 5.86
N GLN A 69 -20.19 21.67 4.83
CA GLN A 69 -20.63 20.29 4.65
C GLN A 69 -19.46 19.42 4.18
N SER A 70 -19.36 18.20 4.72
CA SER A 70 -18.34 17.23 4.31
C SER A 70 -18.98 16.16 3.45
N LEU A 71 -18.43 15.95 2.25
CA LEU A 71 -18.76 14.83 1.38
C LEU A 71 -17.74 13.72 1.58
N ASN A 72 -18.21 12.47 1.66
CA ASN A 72 -17.31 11.32 1.59
C ASN A 72 -16.85 11.07 0.13
N TYR A 73 -15.90 10.16 -0.06
CA TYR A 73 -15.33 9.85 -1.38
C TYR A 73 -16.39 9.43 -2.40
N LEU A 74 -17.40 8.63 -2.01
CA LEU A 74 -18.43 8.17 -2.93
C LEU A 74 -19.32 9.33 -3.39
N GLN A 75 -19.79 10.15 -2.44
CA GLN A 75 -20.56 11.36 -2.76
C GLN A 75 -19.76 12.33 -3.62
N THR A 76 -18.48 12.56 -3.28
CA THR A 76 -17.59 13.42 -4.06
C THR A 76 -17.42 12.89 -5.49
N TYR A 77 -17.20 11.59 -5.64
CA TYR A 77 -17.08 10.96 -6.94
C TYR A 77 -18.37 11.06 -7.76
N LEU A 78 -19.54 10.82 -7.16
CA LEU A 78 -20.84 11.00 -7.84
C LEU A 78 -21.06 12.46 -8.26
N SER A 79 -20.61 13.42 -7.45
CA SER A 79 -20.63 14.85 -7.77
C SER A 79 -19.74 15.21 -8.95
N LEU A 80 -18.56 14.61 -9.06
CA LEU A 80 -17.71 14.70 -10.26
C LEU A 80 -18.43 14.04 -11.46
N TRP A 81 -18.81 12.78 -11.32
CA TRP A 81 -19.33 11.96 -12.41
C TRP A 81 -20.63 12.52 -13.02
N PHE A 82 -21.57 12.96 -12.19
CA PHE A 82 -22.83 13.56 -12.67
C PHE A 82 -22.73 15.06 -12.96
N ASN A 83 -21.58 15.67 -12.69
CA ASN A 83 -21.26 17.08 -12.89
C ASN A 83 -22.38 18.00 -12.37
N ASN A 84 -22.60 17.98 -11.05
CA ASN A 84 -23.67 18.74 -10.39
C ASN A 84 -23.24 20.12 -9.87
N ARG A 85 -22.00 20.53 -10.13
CA ARG A 85 -21.40 21.81 -9.73
C ARG A 85 -20.32 22.20 -10.75
N ASP A 86 -19.88 23.45 -10.73
CA ASP A 86 -18.80 23.89 -11.63
C ASP A 86 -17.43 23.46 -11.11
N TRP A 87 -17.07 22.21 -11.43
CA TRP A 87 -15.77 21.65 -11.09
C TRP A 87 -14.58 22.36 -11.74
N ASN A 88 -14.79 23.22 -12.74
CA ASN A 88 -13.69 24.01 -13.28
C ASN A 88 -13.19 25.08 -12.30
N GLN A 89 -14.08 25.58 -11.43
CA GLN A 89 -13.81 26.66 -10.49
C GLN A 89 -13.61 26.16 -9.05
N GLU A 90 -14.06 24.95 -8.73
CA GLU A 90 -13.91 24.37 -7.39
C GLU A 90 -12.42 24.12 -7.06
N PRO A 91 -11.90 24.62 -5.92
CA PRO A 91 -10.52 24.41 -5.49
C PRO A 91 -10.36 22.99 -4.94
N PHE A 92 -10.22 22.02 -5.85
CA PHE A 92 -10.26 20.59 -5.53
C PHE A 92 -8.92 19.89 -5.74
N ILE A 93 -8.09 20.33 -6.70
CA ILE A 93 -6.88 19.62 -7.11
C ILE A 93 -5.75 19.95 -6.14
N LEU A 94 -5.12 18.92 -5.56
CA LEU A 94 -4.00 19.09 -4.64
C LEU A 94 -2.74 19.57 -5.37
N LEU A 95 -2.08 20.59 -4.82
CA LEU A 95 -0.71 21.00 -5.18
C LEU A 95 -0.02 21.60 -3.95
N THR A 96 0.95 20.87 -3.40
CA THR A 96 1.66 21.26 -2.16
C THR A 96 3.09 21.72 -2.40
N TYR A 97 3.71 21.34 -3.52
CA TYR A 97 5.11 21.62 -3.79
C TYR A 97 5.36 23.10 -4.08
N ARG A 98 5.96 23.80 -3.11
CA ARG A 98 6.15 25.26 -3.14
C ARG A 98 6.97 25.78 -4.35
N PRO A 99 8.11 25.18 -4.72
CA PRO A 99 8.91 25.67 -5.86
C PRO A 99 8.15 25.68 -7.17
N LEU A 100 7.37 24.63 -7.46
CA LEU A 100 6.52 24.60 -8.64
C LEU A 100 5.45 25.70 -8.58
N LYS A 101 4.80 25.91 -7.43
CA LYS A 101 3.81 26.99 -7.25
C LYS A 101 4.39 28.37 -7.52
N GLU A 102 5.60 28.63 -7.05
CA GLU A 102 6.32 29.88 -7.30
C GLU A 102 6.57 30.08 -8.80
N LYS A 103 7.05 29.04 -9.50
CA LYS A 103 7.32 29.08 -10.95
C LYS A 103 6.07 29.34 -11.80
N ILE A 104 4.92 28.82 -11.39
CA ILE A 104 3.66 28.98 -12.13
C ILE A 104 2.78 30.12 -11.60
N GLY A 105 3.28 30.93 -10.65
CA GLY A 105 2.61 32.15 -10.18
C GLY A 105 1.40 31.90 -9.27
N LEU A 106 1.39 30.81 -8.51
CA LEU A 106 0.29 30.42 -7.63
C LEU A 106 0.58 30.70 -6.15
N ASP A 107 -0.49 30.79 -5.34
CA ASP A 107 -0.41 31.01 -3.90
C ASP A 107 0.42 29.91 -3.18
N LEU A 108 1.46 30.33 -2.46
CA LEU A 108 2.41 29.44 -1.79
C LEU A 108 1.87 28.77 -0.52
N GLU A 109 0.81 29.30 0.08
CA GLU A 109 0.17 28.77 1.30
C GLU A 109 -1.07 27.92 0.99
N ARG A 110 -1.76 28.18 -0.13
CA ARG A 110 -2.90 27.38 -0.56
C ARG A 110 -2.48 25.96 -0.99
N LYS A 111 -3.28 24.95 -0.61
CA LYS A 111 -3.06 23.54 -0.96
C LYS A 111 -3.88 23.04 -2.15
N TYR A 112 -5.04 23.64 -2.39
CA TYR A 112 -5.98 23.19 -3.42
C TYR A 112 -6.22 24.29 -4.44
N PHE A 113 -6.27 23.91 -5.70
CA PHE A 113 -6.40 24.80 -6.85
C PHE A 113 -7.51 24.29 -7.76
N SER A 114 -8.15 25.20 -8.48
CA SER A 114 -9.16 24.83 -9.45
C SER A 114 -8.54 24.36 -10.76
N PHE A 115 -9.31 23.62 -11.55
CA PHE A 115 -8.88 23.20 -12.87
C PHE A 115 -8.56 24.40 -13.77
N ALA A 116 -9.42 25.43 -13.74
CA ALA A 116 -9.23 26.65 -14.53
C ALA A 116 -7.97 27.42 -14.12
N GLU A 117 -7.68 27.53 -12.82
CA GLU A 117 -6.46 28.17 -12.32
C GLU A 117 -5.19 27.44 -12.79
N LEU A 118 -5.18 26.10 -12.74
CA LEU A 118 -4.00 25.32 -13.12
C LEU A 118 -3.75 25.35 -14.63
N VAL A 119 -4.79 25.23 -15.45
CA VAL A 119 -4.67 25.25 -16.92
C VAL A 119 -4.31 26.63 -17.45
N SER A 120 -4.75 27.71 -16.78
CA SER A 120 -4.39 29.09 -17.15
C SER A 120 -2.99 29.50 -16.70
N SER A 121 -2.34 28.69 -15.84
CA SER A 121 -0.97 28.92 -15.40
C SER A 121 0.07 28.45 -16.42
N ASN A 122 1.36 28.73 -16.14
CA ASN A 122 2.48 28.26 -16.96
C ASN A 122 2.73 26.73 -16.85
N LEU A 123 1.92 25.99 -16.08
CA LEU A 123 2.08 24.54 -15.87
C LEU A 123 2.22 23.76 -17.18
N GLY A 124 1.40 24.08 -18.20
CA GLY A 124 1.41 23.36 -19.48
C GLY A 124 2.76 23.42 -20.21
N THR A 125 3.53 24.50 -20.05
CA THR A 125 4.87 24.62 -20.66
C THR A 125 5.87 23.67 -20.00
N ILE A 126 5.89 23.62 -18.67
CA ILE A 126 6.75 22.72 -17.89
C ILE A 126 6.41 21.26 -18.18
N VAL A 127 5.12 20.94 -18.27
CA VAL A 127 4.63 19.61 -18.62
C VAL A 127 5.09 19.18 -20.02
N LEU A 128 5.03 20.07 -21.01
CA LEU A 128 5.49 19.77 -22.36
C LEU A 128 6.99 19.49 -22.40
N GLU A 129 7.79 20.30 -21.72
CA GLU A 129 9.24 20.10 -21.61
C GLU A 129 9.59 18.78 -20.90
N ALA A 130 8.86 18.46 -19.82
CA ALA A 130 9.02 17.21 -19.08
C ALA A 130 8.72 15.99 -19.96
N ASN A 131 7.60 16.00 -20.70
CA ASN A 131 7.23 14.91 -21.61
C ASN A 131 8.26 14.72 -22.74
N GLN A 132 8.86 15.80 -23.26
CA GLN A 132 9.93 15.71 -24.25
C GLN A 132 11.19 15.06 -23.67
N LYS A 133 11.62 15.50 -22.47
CA LYS A 133 12.76 14.89 -21.79
C LYS A 133 12.55 13.41 -21.48
N GLU A 134 11.34 13.02 -21.06
CA GLU A 134 11.00 11.62 -20.82
C GLU A 134 11.09 10.80 -22.11
N ALA A 135 10.59 11.32 -23.24
CA ALA A 135 10.72 10.67 -24.55
C ALA A 135 12.19 10.51 -24.99
N ASP A 136 13.04 11.48 -24.64
CA ASP A 136 14.48 11.47 -24.92
C ASP A 136 15.31 10.68 -23.89
N ASN A 137 14.68 10.05 -22.89
CA ASN A 137 15.32 9.37 -21.75
C ASN A 137 16.29 10.27 -20.96
N ILE A 138 15.96 11.55 -20.86
CA ILE A 138 16.68 12.54 -20.06
C ILE A 138 16.09 12.56 -18.65
N GLU A 139 16.95 12.61 -17.63
CA GLU A 139 16.51 12.67 -16.24
C GLU A 139 15.70 13.94 -15.94
N LEU A 140 14.50 13.75 -15.38
CA LEU A 140 13.60 14.84 -15.01
C LEU A 140 14.02 15.47 -13.68
N THR A 141 13.95 16.79 -13.62
CA THR A 141 14.04 17.56 -12.38
C THR A 141 12.80 17.33 -11.50
N ARG A 142 12.90 17.68 -10.21
CA ARG A 142 11.78 17.55 -9.28
C ARG A 142 10.57 18.39 -9.70
N ASP A 143 10.78 19.60 -10.21
CA ASP A 143 9.70 20.46 -10.70
C ASP A 143 8.92 19.80 -11.85
N GLU A 144 9.64 19.18 -12.79
CA GLU A 144 9.07 18.48 -13.95
C GLU A 144 8.26 17.26 -13.53
N ARG A 145 8.78 16.44 -12.61
CA ARG A 145 8.05 15.27 -12.07
C ARG A 145 6.78 15.68 -11.32
N GLU A 146 6.86 16.76 -10.54
CA GLU A 146 5.69 17.32 -9.83
C GLU A 146 4.68 17.89 -10.83
N ALA A 147 5.13 18.54 -11.90
CA ALA A 147 4.25 19.04 -12.96
C ALA A 147 3.51 17.90 -13.68
N LEU A 148 4.20 16.81 -14.04
CA LEU A 148 3.57 15.60 -14.60
C LEU A 148 2.58 14.96 -13.63
N THR A 149 2.87 14.97 -12.32
CA THR A 149 1.93 14.49 -11.30
C THR A 149 0.64 15.34 -11.28
N ILE A 150 0.72 16.65 -11.47
CA ILE A 150 -0.46 17.51 -11.59
C ILE A 150 -1.19 17.28 -12.91
N GLU A 151 -0.48 17.08 -14.03
CA GLU A 151 -1.07 16.70 -15.31
C GLU A 151 -1.91 15.43 -15.16
N ASP A 152 -1.38 14.42 -14.48
CA ASP A 152 -2.08 13.16 -14.16
C ASP A 152 -3.40 13.40 -13.42
N ARG A 153 -3.40 14.33 -12.44
CA ARG A 153 -4.60 14.71 -11.69
C ARG A 153 -5.62 15.43 -12.58
N LEU A 154 -5.16 16.36 -13.42
CA LEU A 154 -6.00 17.08 -14.38
C LEU A 154 -6.62 16.12 -15.39
N ALA A 155 -5.83 15.21 -15.95
CA ALA A 155 -6.30 14.21 -16.91
C ALA A 155 -7.27 13.20 -16.29
N LEU A 156 -7.08 12.84 -15.01
CA LEU A 156 -8.02 12.00 -14.27
C LEU A 156 -9.33 12.75 -13.97
N MET A 157 -9.25 14.02 -13.58
CA MET A 157 -10.42 14.86 -13.37
C MET A 157 -11.23 15.02 -14.66
N LEU A 158 -10.58 15.32 -15.79
CA LEU A 158 -11.23 15.40 -17.11
C LEU A 158 -11.95 14.11 -17.50
N ARG A 159 -11.36 12.95 -17.17
CA ARG A 159 -11.94 11.63 -17.44
C ARG A 159 -13.04 11.22 -16.47
N THR A 160 -13.27 12.01 -15.42
CA THR A 160 -14.27 11.73 -14.38
C THR A 160 -15.43 12.71 -14.46
N VAL A 161 -15.17 14.00 -14.69
CA VAL A 161 -16.17 15.07 -14.59
C VAL A 161 -17.13 15.03 -15.77
N GLY A 162 -18.40 14.70 -15.49
CA GLY A 162 -19.48 14.75 -16.48
C GLY A 162 -19.36 13.77 -17.63
N THR A 163 -18.38 12.86 -17.58
CA THR A 163 -18.14 11.88 -18.63
C THR A 163 -19.04 10.66 -18.44
N ASP A 164 -19.91 10.41 -19.41
CA ASP A 164 -20.73 9.20 -19.46
C ASP A 164 -19.94 8.02 -20.07
N THR A 165 -18.63 7.94 -19.81
CA THR A 165 -17.68 6.95 -20.36
C THR A 165 -17.32 5.85 -19.36
N LEU A 166 -17.85 5.89 -18.13
CA LEU A 166 -17.54 4.91 -17.10
C LEU A 166 -17.97 3.49 -17.56
N PRO A 167 -17.04 2.54 -17.70
CA PRO A 167 -17.31 1.22 -18.27
C PRO A 167 -18.01 0.31 -17.24
N LEU A 168 -19.34 0.32 -17.29
CA LEU A 168 -20.24 -0.40 -16.38
C LEU A 168 -20.95 -1.58 -17.05
N VAL A 169 -21.08 -1.55 -18.37
CA VAL A 169 -21.87 -2.53 -19.12
C VAL A 169 -20.96 -3.66 -19.56
N PRO A 170 -21.22 -4.90 -19.09
CA PRO A 170 -20.36 -6.04 -19.37
C PRO A 170 -20.38 -6.39 -20.86
N HIS A 171 -19.29 -6.99 -21.33
CA HIS A 171 -19.30 -7.67 -22.62
C HIS A 171 -20.23 -8.91 -22.54
N PRO A 172 -21.00 -9.26 -23.59
CA PRO A 172 -22.04 -10.28 -23.51
C PRO A 172 -21.52 -11.71 -23.35
N SER A 173 -20.38 -12.04 -23.96
CA SER A 173 -19.84 -13.42 -24.02
C SER A 173 -18.35 -13.58 -23.64
N ASP A 174 -17.49 -12.62 -23.96
CA ASP A 174 -16.08 -12.63 -23.56
C ASP A 174 -15.85 -12.10 -22.13
N SER A 175 -15.39 -12.99 -21.23
CA SER A 175 -15.00 -12.67 -19.86
C SER A 175 -13.89 -11.61 -19.72
N LYS A 176 -13.02 -11.48 -20.74
CA LYS A 176 -11.91 -10.51 -20.85
C LYS A 176 -12.25 -9.33 -21.75
N GLY A 177 -13.44 -9.32 -22.35
CA GLY A 177 -13.89 -8.27 -23.27
C GLY A 177 -13.94 -6.91 -22.58
N THR A 178 -13.75 -5.85 -23.36
CA THR A 178 -13.82 -4.47 -22.89
C THR A 178 -15.28 -4.09 -22.59
N TRP A 179 -15.53 -3.61 -21.38
CA TRP A 179 -16.82 -3.09 -20.95
C TRP A 179 -17.01 -1.69 -21.53
N VAL A 180 -18.26 -1.34 -21.79
CA VAL A 180 -18.63 -0.04 -22.36
C VAL A 180 -19.46 0.75 -21.37
N SER A 181 -19.65 2.04 -21.65
CA SER A 181 -20.53 2.85 -20.83
C SER A 181 -22.01 2.53 -21.05
N ILE A 182 -22.87 2.99 -20.14
CA ILE A 182 -24.32 2.81 -20.26
C ILE A 182 -24.87 3.44 -21.56
N LEU A 183 -24.30 4.55 -22.02
CA LEU A 183 -24.71 5.18 -23.28
C LEU A 183 -24.25 4.39 -24.51
N GLN A 184 -23.13 3.68 -24.41
CA GLN A 184 -22.58 2.84 -25.47
C GLN A 184 -23.10 1.39 -25.43
N SER A 185 -24.03 1.07 -24.52
CA SER A 185 -24.57 -0.28 -24.32
C SER A 185 -25.23 -0.90 -25.55
N GLN A 186 -25.71 -0.07 -26.49
CA GLN A 186 -26.24 -0.49 -27.80
C GLN A 186 -25.23 -1.25 -28.66
N GLN A 187 -23.93 -1.11 -28.39
CA GLN A 187 -22.89 -1.87 -29.07
C GLN A 187 -22.98 -3.37 -28.79
N TYR A 188 -23.50 -3.75 -27.62
CA TYR A 188 -23.50 -5.13 -27.13
C TYR A 188 -24.89 -5.75 -26.95
N TYR A 189 -25.90 -4.93 -26.67
CA TYR A 189 -27.23 -5.40 -26.29
C TYR A 189 -28.32 -4.71 -27.10
N THR A 190 -29.49 -5.35 -27.18
CA THR A 190 -30.64 -4.78 -27.91
C THR A 190 -31.26 -3.62 -27.14
N ASN A 191 -31.98 -2.74 -27.85
CA ASN A 191 -32.68 -1.61 -27.24
C ASN A 191 -33.67 -2.04 -26.13
N GLU A 192 -34.33 -3.19 -26.29
CA GLU A 192 -35.26 -3.72 -25.28
C GLU A 192 -34.56 -4.03 -23.95
N GLN A 193 -33.36 -4.61 -24.02
CA GLN A 193 -32.58 -4.97 -22.82
C GLN A 193 -32.01 -3.75 -22.09
N ILE A 194 -31.62 -2.71 -22.82
CA ILE A 194 -30.90 -1.56 -22.25
C ILE A 194 -31.79 -0.35 -21.95
N THR A 195 -32.98 -0.23 -22.54
CA THR A 195 -33.87 0.92 -22.30
C THR A 195 -34.20 1.07 -20.80
N PRO A 196 -34.57 0.00 -20.07
CA PRO A 196 -34.80 0.10 -18.63
C PRO A 196 -33.56 0.52 -17.84
N LEU A 197 -32.37 0.08 -18.28
CA LEU A 197 -31.08 0.43 -17.68
C LEU A 197 -30.76 1.92 -17.87
N GLN A 198 -30.88 2.42 -19.10
CA GLN A 198 -30.66 3.82 -19.44
C GLN A 198 -31.63 4.74 -18.69
N GLN A 199 -32.89 4.33 -18.53
CA GLN A 199 -33.87 5.06 -17.72
C GLN A 199 -33.46 5.13 -16.25
N SER A 200 -33.12 4.00 -15.62
CA SER A 200 -32.64 3.98 -14.23
C SER A 200 -31.42 4.88 -14.03
N TYR A 201 -30.47 4.85 -14.98
CA TYR A 201 -29.29 5.70 -14.96
C TYR A 201 -29.62 7.20 -15.05
N GLN A 202 -30.50 7.60 -15.98
CA GLN A 202 -30.91 9.00 -16.10
C GLN A 202 -31.69 9.48 -14.86
N THR A 203 -32.57 8.65 -14.30
CA THR A 203 -33.27 8.94 -13.06
C THR A 203 -32.29 9.13 -11.91
N LEU A 204 -31.29 8.26 -11.77
CA LEU A 204 -30.26 8.39 -10.75
C LEU A 204 -29.46 9.70 -10.91
N LYS A 205 -29.03 10.01 -12.15
CA LYS A 205 -28.30 11.24 -12.49
C LYS A 205 -29.11 12.49 -12.19
N GLN A 206 -30.41 12.49 -12.50
CA GLN A 206 -31.32 13.59 -12.21
C GLN A 206 -31.57 13.74 -10.71
N ALA A 207 -31.84 12.64 -10.00
CA ALA A 207 -32.06 12.65 -8.56
C ALA A 207 -30.84 13.20 -7.81
N TYR A 208 -29.62 12.82 -8.23
CA TYR A 208 -28.38 13.34 -7.65
C TYR A 208 -28.18 14.85 -7.85
N ARG A 209 -28.61 15.38 -8.99
CA ARG A 209 -28.54 16.83 -9.26
C ARG A 209 -29.50 17.63 -8.38
N LEU A 210 -30.64 17.04 -7.99
CA LEU A 210 -31.66 17.69 -7.16
C LEU A 210 -31.33 17.59 -5.66
N ASP A 211 -30.83 16.44 -5.20
CA ASP A 211 -30.37 16.24 -3.81
C ASP A 211 -28.97 15.60 -3.80
N PRO A 212 -27.88 16.39 -3.77
CA PRO A 212 -26.51 15.88 -3.73
C PRO A 212 -26.16 15.06 -2.48
N LEU A 213 -26.94 15.20 -1.40
CA LEU A 213 -26.75 14.44 -0.16
C LEU A 213 -27.48 13.09 -0.20
N LEU A 214 -28.36 12.90 -1.20
CA LEU A 214 -29.11 11.67 -1.45
C LEU A 214 -29.78 11.11 -0.20
N THR A 215 -30.50 11.98 0.51
CA THR A 215 -31.21 11.62 1.74
C THR A 215 -32.52 10.87 1.47
N ASN A 216 -32.94 10.83 0.20
CA ASN A 216 -34.23 10.27 -0.21
C ASN A 216 -34.17 8.75 -0.44
N VAL A 217 -35.15 8.02 0.11
CA VAL A 217 -35.28 6.55 0.01
C VAL A 217 -35.44 6.08 -1.45
N GLU A 218 -36.08 6.90 -2.29
CA GLU A 218 -36.29 6.60 -3.72
C GLU A 218 -34.97 6.41 -4.49
N VAL A 219 -33.92 7.11 -4.08
CA VAL A 219 -32.59 7.01 -4.71
C VAL A 219 -31.99 5.62 -4.48
N GLY A 220 -32.17 5.06 -3.29
CA GLY A 220 -31.69 3.71 -2.97
C GLY A 220 -32.39 2.63 -3.80
N GLN A 221 -33.68 2.80 -4.08
CA GLN A 221 -34.43 1.87 -4.93
C GLN A 221 -33.96 1.94 -6.39
N VAL A 222 -33.68 3.15 -6.91
CA VAL A 222 -33.15 3.32 -8.27
C VAL A 222 -31.73 2.79 -8.38
N ALA A 223 -30.90 3.00 -7.36
CA ALA A 223 -29.54 2.47 -7.28
C ALA A 223 -29.52 0.94 -7.28
N GLU A 224 -30.35 0.31 -6.45
CA GLU A 224 -30.52 -1.15 -6.40
C GLU A 224 -31.02 -1.70 -7.73
N LYS A 225 -32.03 -1.06 -8.33
CA LYS A 225 -32.55 -1.46 -9.64
C LYS A 225 -31.47 -1.36 -10.73
N LEU A 226 -30.68 -0.29 -10.74
CA LEU A 226 -29.57 -0.10 -11.69
C LEU A 226 -28.54 -1.22 -11.54
N HIS A 227 -28.16 -1.54 -10.31
CA HIS A 227 -27.23 -2.63 -10.00
C HIS A 227 -27.74 -3.99 -10.50
N GLN A 228 -28.99 -4.34 -10.17
CA GLN A 228 -29.61 -5.59 -10.61
C GLN A 228 -29.72 -5.69 -12.15
N GLN A 229 -30.06 -4.58 -12.82
CA GLN A 229 -30.13 -4.53 -14.28
C GLN A 229 -28.76 -4.77 -14.94
N LEU A 230 -27.68 -4.17 -14.40
CA LEU A 230 -26.32 -4.41 -14.90
C LEU A 230 -25.87 -5.85 -14.69
N ALA A 231 -26.14 -6.42 -13.50
CA ALA A 231 -25.82 -7.81 -13.20
C ALA A 231 -26.59 -8.80 -14.10
N ALA A 232 -27.83 -8.48 -14.45
CA ALA A 232 -28.69 -9.32 -15.29
C ALA A 232 -28.25 -9.37 -16.78
N LEU A 233 -27.50 -8.37 -17.27
CA LEU A 233 -27.08 -8.32 -18.67
C LEU A 233 -26.08 -9.42 -19.07
N SER A 234 -25.17 -9.80 -18.18
CA SER A 234 -24.28 -10.95 -18.38
C SER A 234 -23.94 -11.61 -17.04
N PRO A 235 -24.82 -12.47 -16.51
CA PRO A 235 -24.67 -13.06 -15.19
C PRO A 235 -23.42 -13.94 -15.02
N GLU A 236 -22.90 -14.49 -16.12
CA GLU A 236 -21.69 -15.32 -16.11
C GLU A 236 -20.40 -14.48 -16.06
N ILE A 237 -20.41 -13.27 -16.62
CA ILE A 237 -19.23 -12.39 -16.74
C ILE A 237 -19.19 -11.32 -15.66
N TYR A 238 -20.37 -10.87 -15.21
CA TYR A 238 -20.52 -9.88 -14.15
C TYR A 238 -20.07 -10.50 -12.81
N PRO A 239 -19.20 -9.83 -12.03
CA PRO A 239 -18.73 -10.38 -10.77
C PRO A 239 -19.87 -10.57 -9.77
N LYS A 240 -19.81 -11.64 -8.98
CA LYS A 240 -20.74 -11.85 -7.86
C LYS A 240 -20.59 -10.74 -6.81
N ASP A 241 -21.69 -10.32 -6.19
CA ASP A 241 -21.67 -9.27 -5.16
C ASP A 241 -20.77 -9.61 -3.98
N SER A 242 -20.67 -10.88 -3.60
CA SER A 242 -19.77 -11.31 -2.52
C SER A 242 -18.29 -11.03 -2.83
N VAL A 243 -17.90 -11.03 -4.11
CA VAL A 243 -16.53 -10.69 -4.54
C VAL A 243 -16.30 -9.19 -4.44
N LEU A 244 -17.26 -8.38 -4.90
CA LEU A 244 -17.18 -6.92 -4.85
C LEU A 244 -17.24 -6.40 -3.40
N GLN A 245 -18.15 -6.96 -2.59
CA GLN A 245 -18.29 -6.62 -1.18
C GLN A 245 -17.04 -6.95 -0.37
N ARG A 246 -16.30 -8.01 -0.73
CA ARG A 246 -15.02 -8.34 -0.07
C ARG A 246 -14.02 -7.19 -0.18
N GLU A 247 -13.95 -6.54 -1.33
CA GLU A 247 -13.05 -5.42 -1.55
C GLU A 247 -13.52 -4.13 -0.86
N VAL A 248 -14.84 -3.87 -0.84
CA VAL A 248 -15.45 -2.78 -0.05
C VAL A 248 -15.13 -2.97 1.44
N ASN A 249 -15.32 -4.19 1.95
CA ASN A 249 -15.03 -4.55 3.34
C ASN A 249 -13.53 -4.43 3.65
N PHE A 250 -12.64 -4.85 2.75
CA PHE A 250 -11.20 -4.70 2.91
C PHE A 250 -10.78 -3.22 3.02
N SER A 251 -11.31 -2.39 2.12
CA SER A 251 -11.02 -0.95 2.05
C SER A 251 -11.51 -0.20 3.28
N SER A 252 -12.70 -0.54 3.79
CA SER A 252 -13.26 0.04 5.02
C SER A 252 -12.59 -0.48 6.30
N PHE A 253 -12.23 -1.77 6.34
CA PHE A 253 -11.60 -2.39 7.52
C PHE A 253 -10.17 -1.90 7.77
N ARG A 254 -9.42 -1.54 6.70
CA ARG A 254 -8.03 -1.04 6.74
C ARG A 254 -7.12 -1.89 7.65
N PRO A 255 -6.92 -3.18 7.35
CA PRO A 255 -6.24 -4.13 8.24
C PRO A 255 -4.82 -3.67 8.63
N PHE A 256 -4.05 -3.16 7.66
CA PHE A 256 -2.68 -2.70 7.90
C PHE A 256 -2.60 -1.47 8.81
N SER A 257 -3.57 -0.55 8.72
CA SER A 257 -3.68 0.61 9.62
C SER A 257 -3.99 0.17 11.07
N LYS A 258 -4.86 -0.84 11.23
CA LYS A 258 -5.18 -1.40 12.55
C LYS A 258 -4.01 -2.20 13.14
N ALA A 259 -3.30 -2.95 12.31
CA ALA A 259 -2.17 -3.76 12.74
C ALA A 259 -1.07 -2.90 13.40
N TRP A 260 -0.68 -1.77 12.79
CA TRP A 260 0.36 -0.91 13.39
C TRP A 260 -0.07 -0.28 14.71
N LYS A 261 -1.35 0.10 14.85
CA LYS A 261 -1.90 0.62 16.11
C LYS A 261 -1.83 -0.44 17.21
N ILE A 262 -2.14 -1.69 16.87
CA ILE A 262 -2.07 -2.81 17.81
C ILE A 262 -0.62 -3.15 18.17
N TYR A 263 0.31 -3.11 17.22
CA TYR A 263 1.74 -3.22 17.52
C TYR A 263 2.24 -2.08 18.42
N ALA A 264 1.76 -0.84 18.22
CA ALA A 264 2.10 0.29 19.08
C ALA A 264 1.60 0.07 20.51
N ILE A 265 0.37 -0.42 20.68
CA ILE A 265 -0.16 -0.78 22.00
C ILE A 265 0.66 -1.91 22.62
N ALA A 266 1.00 -2.95 21.85
CA ALA A 266 1.85 -4.04 22.32
C ALA A 266 3.23 -3.53 22.79
N LEU A 267 3.84 -2.60 22.04
CA LEU A 267 5.11 -1.97 22.41
C LEU A 267 4.98 -1.17 23.72
N LEU A 268 3.92 -0.37 23.88
CA LEU A 268 3.67 0.36 25.11
C LEU A 268 3.53 -0.58 26.32
N VAL A 269 2.78 -1.67 26.17
CA VAL A 269 2.61 -2.68 27.23
C VAL A 269 3.93 -3.41 27.52
N LEU A 270 4.75 -3.70 26.50
CA LEU A 270 6.10 -4.26 26.68
C LEU A 270 6.98 -3.32 27.50
N LEU A 271 7.02 -2.03 27.14
CA LEU A 271 7.81 -1.02 27.84
C LEU A 271 7.34 -0.84 29.29
N LEU A 272 6.02 -0.77 29.52
CA LEU A 272 5.46 -0.74 30.87
C LEU A 272 5.81 -2.00 31.68
N GLY A 273 5.84 -3.16 31.03
CA GLY A 273 6.27 -4.43 31.65
C GLY A 273 7.75 -4.48 32.02
N LEU A 274 8.60 -3.63 31.42
CA LEU A 274 10.00 -3.47 31.83
C LEU A 274 10.11 -2.59 33.09
N SER A 275 9.24 -1.59 33.25
CA SER A 275 9.22 -0.65 34.37
C SER A 275 8.47 -1.18 35.60
N VAL A 276 7.33 -1.85 35.40
CA VAL A 276 6.42 -2.28 36.48
C VAL A 276 6.55 -3.79 36.71
N LYS A 277 7.42 -4.19 37.64
CA LYS A 277 7.70 -5.62 37.93
C LYS A 277 6.60 -6.35 38.69
N GLN A 278 5.63 -5.62 39.25
CA GLN A 278 4.55 -6.18 40.08
C GLN A 278 3.53 -7.00 39.26
N PHE A 279 3.38 -6.70 37.96
CA PHE A 279 2.46 -7.39 37.06
C PHE A 279 3.25 -8.06 35.91
N ASP A 280 2.90 -9.31 35.57
CA ASP A 280 3.43 -9.95 34.36
C ASP A 280 2.67 -9.43 33.14
N LEU A 281 3.08 -8.23 32.68
CA LEU A 281 2.53 -7.59 31.48
C LEU A 281 3.09 -8.18 30.19
N TYR A 282 4.21 -8.91 30.26
CA TYR A 282 4.88 -9.46 29.09
C TYR A 282 4.01 -10.48 28.35
N SER A 283 3.37 -11.42 29.07
CA SER A 283 2.48 -12.39 28.43
C SER A 283 1.27 -11.72 27.74
N CYS A 284 0.76 -10.63 28.32
CA CYS A 284 -0.31 -9.81 27.74
C CYS A 284 0.15 -9.09 26.48
N ALA A 285 1.33 -8.45 26.53
CA ALA A 285 1.95 -7.80 25.38
C ALA A 285 2.16 -8.75 24.20
N VAL A 286 2.63 -9.99 24.46
CA VAL A 286 2.77 -11.02 23.43
C VAL A 286 1.42 -11.35 22.79
N GLY A 287 0.34 -11.43 23.60
CA GLY A 287 -1.02 -11.64 23.10
C GLY A 287 -1.51 -10.52 22.19
N ILE A 288 -1.31 -9.25 22.59
CA ILE A 288 -1.66 -8.09 21.77
C ILE A 288 -0.84 -8.08 20.47
N PHE A 289 0.46 -8.38 20.55
CA PHE A 289 1.35 -8.46 19.39
C PHE A 289 0.90 -9.55 18.41
N LEU A 290 0.52 -10.73 18.92
CA LEU A 290 -0.05 -11.82 18.13
C LEU A 290 -1.31 -11.38 17.39
N THR A 291 -2.21 -10.65 18.04
CA THR A 291 -3.40 -10.11 17.37
C THR A 291 -3.03 -9.17 16.22
N GLY A 292 -2.03 -8.30 16.40
CA GLY A 292 -1.50 -7.45 15.32
C GLY A 292 -1.02 -8.28 14.12
N LEU A 293 -0.27 -9.36 14.39
CA LEU A 293 0.23 -10.28 13.35
C LEU A 293 -0.91 -11.00 12.62
N PHE A 294 -1.93 -11.46 13.35
CA PHE A 294 -3.10 -12.09 12.73
C PHE A 294 -3.88 -11.13 11.84
N ILE A 295 -4.06 -9.87 12.24
CA ILE A 295 -4.74 -8.86 11.42
C ILE A 295 -3.95 -8.56 10.15
N GLN A 296 -2.63 -8.44 10.26
CA GLN A 296 -1.78 -8.22 9.10
C GLN A 296 -1.83 -9.42 8.15
N GLY A 297 -1.78 -10.64 8.68
CA GLY A 297 -1.95 -11.87 7.91
C GLY A 297 -3.32 -11.97 7.21
N TYR A 298 -4.41 -11.64 7.93
CA TYR A 298 -5.75 -11.53 7.35
C TYR A 298 -5.79 -10.51 6.21
N GLY A 299 -5.17 -9.33 6.41
CA GLY A 299 -5.05 -8.31 5.38
C GLY A 299 -4.36 -8.81 4.11
N PHE A 300 -3.29 -9.61 4.24
CA PHE A 300 -2.64 -10.23 3.09
C PHE A 300 -3.54 -11.24 2.38
N ILE A 301 -4.17 -12.16 3.13
CA ILE A 301 -5.04 -13.19 2.54
C ILE A 301 -6.17 -12.54 1.75
N THR A 302 -6.90 -11.60 2.35
CA THR A 302 -8.01 -10.90 1.67
C THR A 302 -7.51 -10.09 0.48
N ARG A 303 -6.36 -9.40 0.59
CA ARG A 303 -5.77 -8.67 -0.54
C ARG A 303 -5.38 -9.59 -1.69
N MET A 304 -4.80 -10.76 -1.40
CA MET A 304 -4.45 -11.77 -2.42
C MET A 304 -5.70 -12.32 -3.11
N GLU A 305 -6.77 -12.57 -2.37
CA GLU A 305 -8.05 -13.00 -2.94
C GLU A 305 -8.66 -11.95 -3.87
N ILE A 306 -8.55 -10.65 -3.52
CA ILE A 306 -9.05 -9.54 -4.33
C ILE A 306 -8.17 -9.33 -5.57
N ALA A 307 -6.86 -9.41 -5.42
CA ALA A 307 -5.90 -9.18 -6.50
C ALA A 307 -5.76 -10.39 -7.44
N GLY A 308 -6.11 -11.60 -6.98
CA GLY A 308 -5.92 -12.85 -7.72
C GLY A 308 -4.45 -13.24 -7.90
N ARG A 309 -3.55 -12.72 -7.07
CA ARG A 309 -2.10 -12.90 -7.17
C ARG A 309 -1.40 -12.87 -5.80
N PRO A 310 -0.18 -13.44 -5.69
CA PRO A 310 0.64 -13.36 -4.48
C PRO A 310 0.90 -11.92 -4.01
N PRO A 311 1.26 -11.74 -2.73
CA PRO A 311 1.65 -10.43 -2.22
C PRO A 311 3.03 -10.05 -2.79
N VAL A 312 3.36 -8.76 -2.75
CA VAL A 312 4.71 -8.22 -3.05
C VAL A 312 4.97 -7.97 -4.55
N THR A 313 4.16 -7.11 -5.15
CA THR A 313 4.29 -6.73 -6.58
C THR A 313 4.73 -5.29 -6.79
N ASN A 314 4.55 -4.44 -5.79
CA ASN A 314 4.94 -3.04 -5.79
C ASN A 314 5.61 -2.66 -4.46
N MET A 315 6.05 -1.41 -4.34
CA MET A 315 6.75 -0.95 -3.14
C MET A 315 5.87 -1.01 -1.89
N TYR A 316 4.61 -0.56 -2.00
CA TYR A 316 3.65 -0.64 -0.90
C TYR A 316 3.53 -2.05 -0.33
N GLU A 317 3.27 -3.04 -1.18
CA GLU A 317 3.12 -4.44 -0.76
C GLU A 317 4.40 -5.01 -0.17
N SER A 318 5.57 -4.60 -0.69
CA SER A 318 6.88 -5.02 -0.17
C SER A 318 7.15 -4.47 1.23
N VAL A 319 6.83 -3.21 1.49
CA VAL A 319 7.02 -2.59 2.82
C VAL A 319 6.14 -3.25 3.86
N VAL A 320 4.86 -3.44 3.52
CA VAL A 320 3.91 -4.12 4.40
C VAL A 320 4.37 -5.57 4.65
N TRP A 321 4.96 -6.24 3.65
CA TRP A 321 5.47 -7.61 3.78
C TRP A 321 6.72 -7.69 4.66
N VAL A 322 7.65 -6.75 4.51
CA VAL A 322 8.83 -6.66 5.39
C VAL A 322 8.40 -6.43 6.84
N GLY A 323 7.43 -5.54 7.09
CA GLY A 323 6.85 -5.35 8.42
C GLY A 323 6.27 -6.65 9.01
N PHE A 324 5.54 -7.43 8.21
CA PHE A 324 5.03 -8.74 8.62
C PHE A 324 6.15 -9.73 8.92
N GLY A 325 7.15 -9.80 8.03
CA GLY A 325 8.31 -10.66 8.20
C GLY A 325 9.08 -10.36 9.49
N ILE A 326 9.27 -9.07 9.82
CA ILE A 326 9.95 -8.66 11.05
C ILE A 326 9.18 -9.18 12.26
N ALA A 327 7.87 -8.94 12.29
CA ALA A 327 7.00 -9.39 13.36
C ALA A 327 6.93 -10.92 13.48
N ALA A 328 6.79 -11.62 12.35
CA ALA A 328 6.68 -13.08 12.31
C ALA A 328 7.99 -13.78 12.74
N ILE A 329 9.13 -13.37 12.18
CA ILE A 329 10.44 -13.92 12.55
C ILE A 329 10.71 -13.65 14.02
N ALA A 330 10.50 -12.41 14.48
CA ALA A 330 10.71 -12.06 15.88
C ALA A 330 9.84 -12.89 16.82
N LEU A 331 8.57 -13.12 16.47
CA LEU A 331 7.67 -13.95 17.25
C LEU A 331 8.15 -15.41 17.30
N VAL A 332 8.58 -16.00 16.17
CA VAL A 332 9.14 -17.36 16.15
C VAL A 332 10.33 -17.47 17.11
N PHE A 333 11.27 -16.52 17.03
CA PHE A 333 12.42 -16.46 17.92
C PHE A 333 12.01 -16.21 19.38
N GLU A 334 10.99 -15.40 19.63
CA GLU A 334 10.45 -15.14 20.95
C GLU A 334 9.83 -16.41 21.56
N LEU A 335 9.10 -17.20 20.78
CA LEU A 335 8.49 -18.45 21.24
C LEU A 335 9.53 -19.53 21.54
N ILE A 336 10.62 -19.60 20.77
CA ILE A 336 11.71 -20.57 20.95
C ILE A 336 12.61 -20.17 22.12
N TYR A 337 13.08 -18.92 22.18
CA TYR A 337 14.13 -18.48 23.10
C TYR A 337 13.63 -17.69 24.31
N ARG A 338 12.38 -17.20 24.29
CA ARG A 338 11.72 -16.46 25.39
C ARG A 338 12.55 -15.30 25.94
N ALA A 339 13.23 -14.58 25.03
CA ALA A 339 14.23 -13.58 25.37
C ALA A 339 13.66 -12.19 25.68
N LYS A 340 12.39 -11.92 25.40
CA LYS A 340 11.67 -10.62 25.48
C LYS A 340 12.16 -9.55 24.49
N TYR A 341 13.44 -9.55 24.13
CA TYR A 341 14.06 -8.52 23.31
C TYR A 341 13.72 -8.61 21.82
N TYR A 342 13.26 -9.77 21.31
CA TYR A 342 12.89 -9.88 19.89
C TYR A 342 11.67 -9.02 19.57
N LEU A 343 10.62 -9.10 20.39
CA LEU A 343 9.44 -8.25 20.20
C LEU A 343 9.72 -6.77 20.47
N LEU A 344 10.62 -6.46 21.41
CA LEU A 344 11.03 -5.08 21.69
C LEU A 344 11.76 -4.45 20.48
N ALA A 345 12.58 -5.23 19.76
CA ALA A 345 13.22 -4.80 18.52
C ALA A 345 12.23 -4.76 17.35
N ALA A 346 11.35 -5.75 17.24
CA ALA A 346 10.46 -5.92 16.10
C ALA A 346 9.30 -4.93 16.05
N ALA A 347 8.69 -4.62 17.20
CA ALA A 347 7.52 -3.76 17.25
C ALA A 347 7.76 -2.37 16.64
N PRO A 348 8.79 -1.58 17.03
CA PRO A 348 9.02 -0.26 16.44
C PRO A 348 9.28 -0.33 14.93
N LEU A 349 10.00 -1.35 14.46
CA LEU A 349 10.30 -1.51 13.03
C LEU A 349 9.06 -1.92 12.22
N SER A 350 8.22 -2.80 12.76
CA SER A 350 6.96 -3.23 12.13
C SER A 350 5.95 -2.08 12.09
N ILE A 351 5.89 -1.28 13.17
CA ILE A 351 5.11 -0.03 13.22
C ILE A 351 5.61 0.92 12.15
N LEU A 352 6.92 1.16 12.05
CA LEU A 352 7.49 2.07 11.06
C LEU A 352 7.11 1.67 9.63
N CYS A 353 7.28 0.40 9.26
CA CYS A 353 6.93 -0.08 7.91
C CYS A 353 5.44 0.17 7.60
N LEU A 354 4.55 -0.24 8.49
CA LEU A 354 3.11 -0.11 8.29
C LEU A 354 2.62 1.34 8.37
N LEU A 355 3.22 2.16 9.23
CA LEU A 355 2.91 3.58 9.35
C LEU A 355 3.33 4.33 8.09
N LEU A 356 4.51 4.05 7.53
CA LEU A 356 4.94 4.62 6.26
C LEU A 356 3.96 4.25 5.13
N ALA A 357 3.56 2.98 5.05
CA ALA A 357 2.58 2.51 4.08
C ALA A 357 1.19 3.18 4.23
N ASP A 358 0.77 3.51 5.46
CA ASP A 358 -0.53 4.14 5.75
C ASP A 358 -0.50 5.68 5.60
N SER A 359 0.66 6.32 5.82
CA SER A 359 0.79 7.78 5.86
C SER A 359 1.29 8.43 4.57
N LEU A 360 1.95 7.67 3.69
CA LEU A 360 2.52 8.17 2.43
C LEU A 360 1.92 7.47 1.19
N PRO A 361 0.59 7.50 0.97
CA PRO A 361 -0.04 6.80 -0.15
C PRO A 361 0.34 7.36 -1.53
N ALA A 362 0.83 8.61 -1.59
CA ALA A 362 1.35 9.20 -2.83
C ALA A 362 2.70 8.59 -3.27
N VAL A 363 3.47 8.05 -2.32
CA VAL A 363 4.72 7.34 -2.58
C VAL A 363 4.42 5.84 -2.66
N LEU A 364 3.80 5.31 -1.63
CA LEU A 364 3.46 3.90 -1.51
C LEU A 364 2.01 3.68 -1.95
N ASP A 365 1.79 3.60 -3.26
CA ASP A 365 0.44 3.41 -3.82
C ASP A 365 -0.20 2.09 -3.34
N PRO A 366 -1.29 2.15 -2.54
CA PRO A 366 -1.99 0.97 -2.05
C PRO A 366 -2.90 0.33 -3.10
N SER A 367 -3.08 0.94 -4.27
CA SER A 367 -3.96 0.46 -5.34
C SER A 367 -3.55 -0.94 -5.80
N ILE A 368 -4.53 -1.71 -6.28
CA ILE A 368 -4.30 -3.06 -6.81
C ILE A 368 -4.37 -2.96 -8.34
N ALA A 369 -3.19 -2.83 -8.95
CA ALA A 369 -3.00 -2.81 -10.39
C ALA A 369 -2.77 -4.22 -10.98
N PRO A 370 -3.12 -4.43 -12.27
CA PRO A 370 -2.71 -5.61 -13.02
C PRO A 370 -1.19 -5.78 -13.06
N LEU A 371 -0.75 -7.03 -13.20
CA LEU A 371 0.67 -7.33 -13.34
C LEU A 371 1.19 -6.89 -14.71
N VAL A 372 2.36 -6.27 -14.70
CA VAL A 372 3.16 -6.05 -15.91
C VAL A 372 3.45 -7.41 -16.58
N PRO A 373 3.54 -7.48 -17.92
CA PRO A 373 3.62 -8.74 -18.65
C PRO A 373 4.68 -9.73 -18.15
N VAL A 374 5.87 -9.22 -17.78
CA VAL A 374 7.00 -10.03 -17.29
C VAL A 374 6.75 -10.69 -15.91
N LEU A 375 5.80 -10.17 -15.13
CA LEU A 375 5.45 -10.69 -13.80
C LEU A 375 4.21 -11.60 -13.81
N ARG A 376 3.62 -11.88 -14.98
CA ARG A 376 2.38 -12.68 -15.09
C ARG A 376 2.59 -14.16 -14.74
N ASP A 377 3.82 -14.66 -14.78
CA ASP A 377 4.17 -15.98 -14.27
C ASP A 377 4.21 -15.98 -12.74
N ASN A 378 3.05 -16.22 -12.14
CA ASN A 378 2.84 -16.17 -10.69
C ASN A 378 3.78 -17.08 -9.88
N PHE A 379 4.36 -18.13 -10.48
CA PHE A 379 5.21 -19.08 -9.77
C PHE A 379 6.44 -18.40 -9.17
N TRP A 380 7.25 -17.72 -9.99
CA TRP A 380 8.48 -17.08 -9.53
C TRP A 380 8.19 -15.89 -8.63
N LEU A 381 7.16 -15.10 -8.98
CA LEU A 381 6.68 -14.00 -8.14
C LEU A 381 6.29 -14.49 -6.74
N SER A 382 5.67 -15.67 -6.62
CA SER A 382 5.21 -16.21 -5.34
C SER A 382 6.33 -16.76 -4.43
N ILE A 383 7.50 -17.08 -4.99
CA ILE A 383 8.58 -17.74 -4.24
C ILE A 383 9.80 -16.81 -4.11
N HIS A 384 10.33 -16.31 -5.21
CA HIS A 384 11.56 -15.50 -5.22
C HIS A 384 11.39 -14.21 -4.41
N VAL A 385 10.37 -13.41 -4.76
CA VAL A 385 10.20 -12.06 -4.20
C VAL A 385 9.87 -12.11 -2.70
N PRO A 386 8.93 -12.95 -2.23
CA PRO A 386 8.70 -13.12 -0.80
C PRO A 386 9.94 -13.64 -0.05
N THR A 387 10.72 -14.56 -0.62
CA THR A 387 11.92 -15.11 0.03
C THR A 387 13.00 -14.05 0.21
N ILE A 388 13.32 -13.29 -0.84
CA ILE A 388 14.36 -12.26 -0.76
C ILE A 388 13.93 -11.10 0.15
N THR A 389 12.67 -10.68 0.12
CA THR A 389 12.18 -9.61 1.01
C THR A 389 12.04 -10.06 2.47
N LEU A 390 11.81 -11.35 2.72
CA LEU A 390 11.86 -11.92 4.07
C LEU A 390 13.29 -11.89 4.65
N SER A 391 14.32 -11.94 3.80
CA SER A 391 15.70 -11.70 4.24
C SER A 391 15.87 -10.28 4.77
N TYR A 392 15.28 -9.27 4.11
CA TYR A 392 15.35 -7.87 4.54
C TYR A 392 14.67 -7.68 5.90
N ALA A 393 13.55 -8.37 6.13
CA ALA A 393 12.89 -8.42 7.43
C ALA A 393 13.79 -9.00 8.53
N SER A 394 14.52 -10.09 8.23
CA SER A 394 15.48 -10.69 9.16
C SER A 394 16.62 -9.72 9.49
N PHE A 395 17.20 -9.06 8.48
CA PHE A 395 18.26 -8.08 8.68
C PHE A 395 17.78 -6.82 9.42
N ALA A 396 16.56 -6.36 9.17
CA ALA A 396 15.95 -5.26 9.92
C ALA A 396 15.79 -5.64 11.40
N LEU A 397 15.33 -6.85 11.70
CA LEU A 397 15.26 -7.35 13.09
C LEU A 397 16.64 -7.40 13.75
N ALA A 398 17.67 -7.87 13.03
CA ALA A 398 19.06 -7.87 13.50
C ALA A 398 19.60 -6.44 13.73
N MET A 399 19.24 -5.49 12.89
CA MET A 399 19.52 -4.06 13.12
C MET A 399 18.84 -3.58 14.41
N GLY A 400 17.57 -3.91 14.64
CA GLY A 400 16.86 -3.55 15.86
C GLY A 400 17.51 -4.12 17.13
N LEU A 401 17.90 -5.40 17.09
CA LEU A 401 18.68 -6.03 18.17
C LEU A 401 20.05 -5.37 18.35
N GLY A 402 20.73 -5.00 17.25
CA GLY A 402 21.99 -4.27 17.26
C GLY A 402 21.89 -2.95 18.03
N HIS A 403 20.84 -2.15 17.77
CA HIS A 403 20.58 -0.90 18.50
C HIS A 403 20.35 -1.15 20.00
N ILE A 404 19.62 -2.20 20.38
CA ILE A 404 19.42 -2.56 21.80
C ILE A 404 20.76 -2.93 22.46
N ILE A 405 21.61 -3.71 21.78
CA ILE A 405 22.92 -4.09 22.28
C ILE A 405 23.82 -2.86 22.47
N LEU A 406 23.87 -1.96 21.48
CA LEU A 406 24.63 -0.72 21.56
C LEU A 406 24.12 0.18 22.68
N GLY A 407 22.80 0.28 22.87
CA GLY A 407 22.20 0.99 24.01
C GLY A 407 22.65 0.43 25.36
N HIS A 408 22.77 -0.91 25.48
CA HIS A 408 23.33 -1.52 26.69
C HIS A 408 24.80 -1.19 26.91
N TYR A 409 25.62 -1.12 25.85
CA TYR A 409 27.00 -0.66 25.98
C TYR A 409 27.10 0.79 26.48
N LEU A 410 26.18 1.67 26.08
CA LEU A 410 26.18 3.08 26.47
C LEU A 410 25.65 3.31 27.89
N VAL A 411 24.56 2.65 28.27
CA VAL A 411 23.81 2.97 29.51
C VAL A 411 24.07 1.96 30.64
N ALA A 412 24.47 0.73 30.31
CA ALA A 412 24.69 -0.34 31.29
C ALA A 412 25.87 -1.26 30.89
N PRO A 413 27.09 -0.73 30.68
CA PRO A 413 28.23 -1.49 30.20
C PRO A 413 28.58 -2.70 31.08
N GLN A 414 28.26 -2.65 32.37
CA GLN A 414 28.43 -3.75 33.33
C GLN A 414 27.57 -5.00 33.03
N SER A 415 26.60 -4.90 32.12
CA SER A 415 25.67 -6.00 31.77
C SER A 415 26.24 -7.01 30.75
N PHE A 416 27.53 -7.36 30.88
CA PHE A 416 28.27 -8.22 29.95
C PHE A 416 27.57 -9.53 29.57
N GLN A 417 27.01 -10.24 30.53
CA GLN A 417 26.28 -11.50 30.27
C GLN A 417 25.06 -11.24 29.36
N ARG A 418 24.29 -10.19 29.62
CA ARG A 418 23.11 -9.84 28.81
C ARG A 418 23.52 -9.44 27.39
N ILE A 419 24.54 -8.61 27.27
CA ILE A 419 25.10 -8.18 25.98
C ILE A 419 25.54 -9.41 25.17
N SER A 420 26.24 -10.36 25.80
CA SER A 420 26.71 -11.56 25.12
C SER A 420 25.56 -12.47 24.67
N HIS A 421 24.51 -12.61 25.48
CA HIS A 421 23.32 -13.36 25.09
C HIS A 421 22.58 -12.69 23.91
N LEU A 422 22.42 -11.37 23.95
CA LEU A 422 21.81 -10.61 22.86
C LEU A 422 22.64 -10.67 21.58
N SER A 423 23.97 -10.62 21.68
CA SER A 423 24.89 -10.81 20.55
C SER A 423 24.72 -12.18 19.91
N LYS A 424 24.58 -13.26 20.70
CA LYS A 424 24.29 -14.61 20.18
C LYS A 424 22.93 -14.68 19.47
N PHE A 425 21.92 -14.00 20.00
CA PHE A 425 20.60 -13.89 19.37
C PHE A 425 20.67 -13.13 18.05
N ASN A 426 21.35 -11.98 18.02
CA ASN A 426 21.58 -11.20 16.83
C ASN A 426 22.30 -12.01 15.75
N TYR A 427 23.36 -12.74 16.14
CA TYR A 427 24.10 -13.65 15.24
C TYR A 427 23.19 -14.70 14.59
N ARG A 428 22.27 -15.31 15.35
CA ARG A 428 21.31 -16.29 14.80
C ARG A 428 20.31 -15.67 13.83
N VAL A 429 19.82 -14.46 14.12
CA VAL A 429 18.92 -13.75 13.21
C VAL A 429 19.64 -13.42 11.90
N LEU A 430 20.89 -12.92 11.96
CA LEU A 430 21.71 -12.66 10.78
C LEU A 430 21.93 -13.91 9.90
N GLN A 431 22.12 -15.08 10.52
CA GLN A 431 22.25 -16.34 9.78
C GLN A 431 20.99 -16.69 8.99
N ILE A 432 19.80 -16.48 9.57
CA ILE A 432 18.53 -16.65 8.87
C ILE A 432 18.41 -15.66 7.70
N GLY A 433 18.78 -14.40 7.92
CA GLY A 433 18.81 -13.39 6.86
C GLY A 433 19.71 -13.80 5.69
N VAL A 434 20.94 -14.25 5.96
CA VAL A 434 21.87 -14.72 4.91
C VAL A 434 21.33 -15.95 4.18
N LEU A 435 20.74 -16.91 4.88
CA LEU A 435 20.12 -18.08 4.25
C LEU A 435 19.02 -17.66 3.27
N LEU A 436 18.11 -16.78 3.70
CA LEU A 436 17.00 -16.30 2.88
C LEU A 436 17.50 -15.44 1.71
N LEU A 437 18.48 -14.56 1.94
CA LEU A 437 19.05 -13.71 0.89
C LEU A 437 19.75 -14.54 -0.17
N THR A 438 20.60 -15.50 0.24
CA THR A 438 21.30 -16.41 -0.69
C THR A 438 20.29 -17.20 -1.52
N THR A 439 19.29 -17.78 -0.87
CA THR A 439 18.22 -18.53 -1.55
C THR A 439 17.45 -17.62 -2.51
N GLY A 440 17.11 -16.41 -2.07
CA GLY A 440 16.45 -15.40 -2.90
C GLY A 440 17.26 -15.04 -4.14
N ILE A 441 18.57 -14.77 -4.01
CA ILE A 441 19.47 -14.46 -5.13
C ILE A 441 19.50 -15.61 -6.14
N ILE A 442 19.63 -16.86 -5.68
CA ILE A 442 19.63 -18.03 -6.56
C ILE A 442 18.29 -18.16 -7.29
N LEU A 443 17.16 -18.06 -6.57
CA LEU A 443 15.83 -18.11 -7.17
C LEU A 443 15.60 -16.99 -8.19
N GLY A 444 16.17 -15.81 -7.94
CA GLY A 444 16.12 -14.66 -8.85
C GLY A 444 16.88 -14.92 -10.13
N GLY A 445 18.09 -15.48 -10.04
CA GLY A 445 18.88 -15.87 -11.22
C GLY A 445 18.19 -16.97 -12.04
N ILE A 446 17.53 -17.93 -11.40
CA ILE A 446 16.74 -18.95 -12.12
C ILE A 446 15.57 -18.29 -12.86
N TRP A 447 14.82 -17.40 -12.22
CA TRP A 447 13.74 -16.65 -12.87
C TRP A 447 14.26 -15.80 -14.04
N ALA A 448 15.41 -15.13 -13.88
CA ALA A 448 16.04 -14.34 -14.94
C ALA A 448 16.42 -15.20 -16.15
N HIS A 449 16.88 -16.43 -15.91
CA HIS A 449 17.17 -17.37 -17.00
C HIS A 449 15.91 -17.73 -17.81
N PHE A 450 14.80 -18.01 -17.12
CA PHE A 450 13.52 -18.30 -17.80
C PHE A 450 12.91 -17.08 -18.50
N SER A 451 13.12 -15.87 -17.96
CA SER A 451 12.48 -14.65 -18.46
C SER A 451 13.29 -13.96 -19.56
N TRP A 452 14.62 -13.95 -19.43
CA TRP A 452 15.53 -13.18 -20.29
C TRP A 452 16.63 -14.02 -20.94
N GLY A 453 16.63 -15.34 -20.74
CA GLY A 453 17.61 -16.26 -21.32
C GLY A 453 18.98 -16.25 -20.63
N ARG A 454 19.18 -15.48 -19.55
CA ARG A 454 20.46 -15.41 -18.80
C ARG A 454 20.26 -15.49 -17.29
N PHE A 455 21.15 -16.20 -16.60
CA PHE A 455 21.10 -16.35 -15.14
C PHE A 455 21.57 -15.10 -14.38
N TRP A 456 22.51 -14.35 -14.95
CA TRP A 456 23.12 -13.16 -14.36
C TRP A 456 23.64 -12.24 -15.48
N GLY A 457 23.72 -10.95 -15.22
CA GLY A 457 24.10 -9.92 -16.19
C GLY A 457 24.55 -8.60 -15.57
N TRP A 458 24.89 -8.58 -14.28
CA TRP A 458 25.56 -7.46 -13.61
C TRP A 458 24.79 -6.14 -13.64
N ASP A 459 23.47 -6.18 -13.80
CA ASP A 459 22.67 -4.97 -13.65
C ASP A 459 22.69 -4.48 -12.19
N PRO A 460 22.29 -3.23 -11.93
CA PRO A 460 22.36 -2.66 -10.59
C PRO A 460 21.69 -3.51 -9.51
N LYS A 461 20.57 -4.20 -9.78
CA LYS A 461 19.90 -5.01 -8.75
C LYS A 461 20.67 -6.27 -8.42
N GLU A 462 21.13 -6.98 -9.44
CA GLU A 462 21.95 -8.16 -9.29
C GLU A 462 23.25 -7.83 -8.53
N THR A 463 23.93 -6.76 -8.93
CA THR A 463 25.19 -6.30 -8.31
C THR A 463 25.00 -5.93 -6.84
N TRP A 464 23.97 -5.12 -6.51
CA TRP A 464 23.71 -4.74 -5.12
C TRP A 464 23.21 -5.90 -4.26
N ALA A 465 22.52 -6.88 -4.83
CA ALA A 465 22.16 -8.09 -4.10
C ALA A 465 23.41 -8.90 -3.68
N LEU A 466 24.41 -9.01 -4.57
CA LEU A 466 25.69 -9.63 -4.24
C LEU A 466 26.48 -8.83 -3.20
N ILE A 467 26.55 -7.50 -3.32
CA ILE A 467 27.20 -6.63 -2.33
C ILE A 467 26.55 -6.81 -0.96
N ALA A 468 25.21 -6.75 -0.89
CA ALA A 468 24.49 -6.94 0.36
C ALA A 468 24.79 -8.32 0.97
N LEU A 469 24.84 -9.38 0.15
CA LEU A 469 25.21 -10.72 0.62
C LEU A 469 26.63 -10.74 1.23
N MET A 470 27.61 -10.12 0.56
CA MET A 470 28.99 -10.05 1.05
C MET A 470 29.11 -9.25 2.34
N CYS A 471 28.36 -8.13 2.46
CA CYS A 471 28.29 -7.33 3.68
C CYS A 471 27.85 -8.14 4.90
N TYR A 472 27.10 -9.23 4.75
CA TYR A 472 26.68 -10.09 5.85
C TYR A 472 27.48 -11.39 6.00
N ILE A 473 27.91 -12.02 4.89
CA ILE A 473 28.72 -13.24 4.96
C ILE A 473 30.08 -12.98 5.60
N VAL A 474 30.77 -11.90 5.21
CA VAL A 474 32.12 -11.59 5.72
C VAL A 474 32.12 -11.41 7.24
N PRO A 475 31.22 -10.61 7.84
CA PRO A 475 31.12 -10.53 9.29
C PRO A 475 30.68 -11.81 9.99
N LEU A 476 29.75 -12.57 9.42
CA LEU A 476 29.36 -13.85 10.02
C LEU A 476 30.54 -14.83 10.06
N HIS A 477 31.32 -14.89 8.98
CA HIS A 477 32.57 -15.65 8.96
C HIS A 477 33.57 -15.12 10.00
N GLY A 478 33.78 -13.79 10.03
CA GLY A 478 34.64 -13.12 11.01
C GLY A 478 34.27 -13.44 12.46
N ARG A 479 32.97 -13.54 12.77
CA ARG A 479 32.50 -13.97 14.10
C ARG A 479 32.84 -15.44 14.39
N LEU A 480 32.71 -16.30 13.39
CA LEU A 480 32.98 -17.74 13.50
C LEU A 480 34.47 -18.01 13.76
N VAL A 481 35.37 -17.27 13.12
CA VAL A 481 36.83 -17.39 13.29
C VAL A 481 37.41 -16.51 14.41
N GLY A 482 36.58 -15.74 15.11
CA GLY A 482 36.98 -14.95 16.29
C GLY A 482 37.47 -13.52 16.03
N TRP A 483 37.34 -12.99 14.81
CA TRP A 483 37.70 -11.60 14.46
C TRP A 483 36.74 -10.57 15.06
N LEU A 484 35.47 -10.95 15.27
CA LEU A 484 34.42 -10.02 15.71
C LEU A 484 33.86 -10.38 17.08
N ALA A 485 34.06 -9.46 18.03
CA ALA A 485 33.47 -9.51 19.36
C ALA A 485 31.98 -9.08 19.36
N ASP A 486 31.34 -9.13 20.53
CA ASP A 486 29.92 -8.81 20.69
C ASP A 486 29.57 -7.39 20.26
N PHE A 487 30.44 -6.42 20.55
CA PHE A 487 30.30 -5.04 20.09
C PHE A 487 30.35 -4.94 18.57
N GLY A 488 31.33 -5.59 17.93
CA GLY A 488 31.47 -5.58 16.47
C GLY A 488 30.25 -6.16 15.76
N MET A 489 29.68 -7.24 16.30
CA MET A 489 28.44 -7.83 15.78
C MET A 489 27.25 -6.87 15.85
N ALA A 490 27.14 -6.07 16.91
CA ALA A 490 26.08 -5.08 17.05
C ALA A 490 26.23 -3.91 16.08
N VAL A 491 27.45 -3.38 15.90
CA VAL A 491 27.72 -2.30 14.93
C VAL A 491 27.43 -2.77 13.50
N ILE A 492 27.91 -3.96 13.14
CA ILE A 492 27.74 -4.51 11.80
C ILE A 492 26.27 -4.75 11.46
N SER A 493 25.47 -5.28 12.39
CA SER A 493 24.05 -5.51 12.11
C SER A 493 23.29 -4.20 11.82
N VAL A 494 23.77 -3.07 12.34
CA VAL A 494 23.24 -1.75 12.04
C VAL A 494 23.79 -1.21 10.71
N VAL A 495 25.11 -1.20 10.53
CA VAL A 495 25.75 -0.59 9.36
C VAL A 495 25.43 -1.35 8.08
N CYS A 496 25.46 -2.67 8.09
CA CYS A 496 25.22 -3.49 6.90
C CYS A 496 23.78 -3.41 6.39
N PHE A 497 22.83 -2.95 7.22
CA PHE A 497 21.45 -2.76 6.79
C PHE A 497 21.33 -1.67 5.70
N ASN A 498 22.29 -0.74 5.62
CA ASN A 498 22.34 0.25 4.54
C ASN A 498 22.54 -0.42 3.16
N ALA A 499 23.26 -1.54 3.08
CA ALA A 499 23.41 -2.28 1.83
C ALA A 499 22.07 -2.90 1.38
N VAL A 500 21.24 -3.35 2.32
CA VAL A 500 19.87 -3.83 2.05
C VAL A 500 18.98 -2.69 1.59
N LEU A 501 19.05 -1.53 2.25
CA LEU A 501 18.30 -0.34 1.81
C LEU A 501 18.71 0.11 0.40
N MET A 502 19.99 0.05 0.06
CA MET A 502 20.46 0.35 -1.28
C MET A 502 19.94 -0.67 -2.30
N ALA A 503 20.01 -1.98 -2.01
CA ALA A 503 19.49 -3.01 -2.91
C ALA A 503 17.96 -2.96 -3.08
N TRP A 504 17.23 -2.62 -2.02
CA TRP A 504 15.76 -2.61 -2.01
C TRP A 504 15.16 -1.31 -2.51
N TYR A 505 15.64 -0.16 -2.04
CA TYR A 505 15.15 1.16 -2.40
C TYR A 505 16.10 1.90 -3.35
N GLY A 506 17.39 1.92 -3.03
CA GLY A 506 18.39 2.70 -3.76
C GLY A 506 18.46 2.36 -5.25
N VAL A 507 18.44 1.09 -5.62
CA VAL A 507 18.48 0.73 -7.05
C VAL A 507 17.22 1.20 -7.79
N ASN A 508 16.05 1.13 -7.14
CA ASN A 508 14.78 1.50 -7.76
C ASN A 508 14.62 3.01 -7.94
N PHE A 509 15.13 3.81 -6.99
CA PHE A 509 14.85 5.25 -6.93
C PHE A 509 16.08 6.15 -7.10
N VAL A 510 17.28 5.68 -6.74
CA VAL A 510 18.54 6.45 -6.87
C VAL A 510 19.25 6.14 -8.18
N LEU A 511 19.18 4.89 -8.65
CA LEU A 511 19.87 4.48 -9.88
C LEU A 511 18.96 4.42 -11.10
N GLY A 512 17.65 4.22 -10.93
CA GLY A 512 16.61 4.36 -11.96
C GLY A 512 16.76 3.47 -13.22
N THR A 513 17.78 2.62 -13.29
CA THR A 513 18.24 1.99 -14.54
C THR A 513 18.27 0.46 -14.42
N GLY A 514 17.92 -0.22 -15.52
CA GLY A 514 18.02 -1.68 -15.67
C GLY A 514 16.69 -2.42 -15.82
N LEU A 515 16.76 -3.64 -16.36
CA LEU A 515 15.62 -4.49 -16.68
C LEU A 515 14.80 -4.95 -15.44
N HIS A 516 15.17 -4.54 -14.24
CA HIS A 516 14.43 -4.89 -13.03
C HIS A 516 13.59 -3.74 -12.47
N SER A 517 13.68 -2.52 -13.02
CA SER A 517 13.04 -1.32 -12.43
C SER A 517 11.51 -1.22 -12.69
N TYR A 518 10.95 -2.11 -13.51
CA TYR A 518 9.56 -2.04 -14.00
C TYR A 518 8.44 -2.16 -12.94
N GLY A 519 8.72 -2.71 -11.75
CA GLY A 519 7.71 -2.96 -10.71
C GLY A 519 7.70 -1.97 -9.54
N PHE A 520 8.73 -1.12 -9.43
CA PHE A 520 8.94 -0.22 -8.28
C PHE A 520 9.08 1.25 -8.67
N SER A 521 9.39 1.52 -9.94
CA SER A 521 9.60 2.87 -10.49
C SER A 521 8.34 3.77 -10.47
N THR A 522 7.14 3.22 -10.31
CA THR A 522 5.90 3.99 -10.31
C THR A 522 5.52 4.56 -8.93
N GLY A 523 6.31 4.27 -7.89
CA GLY A 523 6.00 4.62 -6.49
C GLY A 523 7.12 5.35 -5.75
N GLY A 524 7.95 6.13 -6.44
CA GLY A 524 8.94 6.97 -5.78
C GLY A 524 9.16 8.26 -6.51
N SER A 525 8.38 9.25 -6.12
CA SER A 525 8.95 10.59 -6.00
C SER A 525 10.13 10.51 -5.01
N GLU A 526 11.26 11.10 -5.34
CA GLU A 526 12.37 11.41 -4.41
C GLU A 526 11.91 12.42 -3.33
N LEU A 527 10.89 12.06 -2.54
CA LEU A 527 10.31 12.88 -1.48
C LEU A 527 11.14 12.87 -0.19
N ILE A 528 12.32 12.22 -0.15
CA ILE A 528 13.07 11.97 1.10
C ILE A 528 14.52 12.50 1.09
N VAL A 529 14.96 13.25 0.06
CA VAL A 529 16.18 14.05 0.18
C VAL A 529 15.81 15.53 0.05
N GLY A 530 15.66 16.17 1.21
CA GLY A 530 15.28 17.56 1.40
C GLY A 530 14.58 17.73 2.74
#